data_AF-A0A8C3T9W0-F1
#
_entry.id   AF-A0A8C3T9W0-F1
#
_cell.length_a   1.000
_cell.length_b   1.000
_cell.length_c   1.000
_cell.angle_alpha   90.00
_cell.angle_beta   90.00
_cell.angle_gamma   90.00
#
_symmetry.space_group_name_H-M   'P 1'
#
loop_
_entity.id
_entity.type
_entity.pdbx_description
1 polymer ?
#
loop_
_entity_poly.entity_id
_entity_poly.type
_entity_poly.pdbx_seq_one_letter_code
_entity_poly.pdbx_strand_id
1 'polypeptide(L)'
;MAAEKLRSKVGSAFKMHGLLLRAEANKYLTEALQSVNELELEDVIENIIDAVEKQPLSSNMIERATVEAAVQECSQSLDETMYGDTNLFLFEIYG
;
A
#
# COMPACT_ATOMS: atom_id res chain seq x y z
N MET A 1 -11.79 -9.96 -13.73
CA MET A 1 -10.74 -10.71 -13.01
C MET A 1 -11.31 -11.37 -11.76
N ALA A 2 -10.93 -12.60 -11.41
CA ALA A 2 -11.37 -13.21 -10.15
C ALA A 2 -10.60 -12.59 -8.98
N ALA A 3 -11.29 -12.06 -7.97
CA ALA A 3 -10.67 -11.42 -6.79
C ALA A 3 -9.67 -12.34 -6.07
N GLU A 4 -9.84 -13.66 -6.16
CA GLU A 4 -8.91 -14.65 -5.61
C GLU A 4 -7.55 -14.68 -6.32
N LYS A 5 -7.52 -14.48 -7.64
CA LYS A 5 -6.27 -14.35 -8.41
C LYS A 5 -5.53 -13.07 -8.05
N LEU A 6 -6.27 -11.98 -7.88
CA LEU A 6 -5.73 -10.68 -7.45
C LEU A 6 -5.10 -10.78 -6.06
N ARG A 7 -5.82 -11.34 -5.07
CA ARG A 7 -5.28 -11.61 -3.72
C ARG A 7 -4.01 -12.44 -3.74
N SER A 8 -3.96 -13.47 -4.59
CA SER A 8 -2.78 -14.33 -4.70
C SER A 8 -1.59 -13.59 -5.31
N LYS A 9 -1.82 -12.76 -6.34
CA LYS A 9 -0.77 -11.93 -6.95
C LYS A 9 -0.21 -10.92 -5.94
N VAL A 10 -1.08 -10.13 -5.31
CA VAL A 10 -0.70 -9.15 -4.28
C VAL A 10 0.08 -9.84 -3.16
N GLY A 11 -0.48 -10.91 -2.57
CA GLY A 11 0.20 -11.63 -1.49
C GLY A 11 1.56 -12.22 -1.90
N SER A 12 1.71 -12.65 -3.15
CA SER A 12 2.98 -13.20 -3.66
C SER A 12 4.02 -12.10 -3.87
N ALA A 13 3.62 -10.95 -4.43
CA ALA A 13 4.51 -9.81 -4.67
C ALA A 13 5.10 -9.31 -3.34
N PHE A 14 4.25 -8.99 -2.36
CA PHE A 14 4.74 -8.55 -1.04
C PHE A 14 5.64 -9.59 -0.37
N LYS A 15 5.34 -10.89 -0.52
CA LYS A 15 6.17 -11.96 0.04
C LYS A 15 7.53 -12.06 -0.65
N MET A 16 7.63 -11.76 -1.95
CA MET A 16 8.91 -11.69 -2.67
C MET A 16 9.80 -10.56 -2.14
N HIS A 17 9.20 -9.46 -1.72
CA HIS A 17 9.88 -8.33 -1.07
C HIS A 17 10.12 -8.54 0.44
N GLY A 18 9.80 -9.71 0.99
CA GLY A 18 10.00 -10.03 2.41
C GLY A 18 8.93 -9.45 3.36
N LEU A 19 7.87 -8.87 2.80
CA LEU A 19 6.75 -8.27 3.52
C LEU A 19 5.60 -9.28 3.69
N LEU A 20 4.84 -9.13 4.78
CA LEU A 20 3.69 -9.97 5.11
C LEU A 20 2.44 -9.13 5.24
N LEU A 21 1.48 -9.29 4.33
CA LEU A 21 0.19 -8.62 4.44
C LEU A 21 -0.71 -9.27 5.48
N ARG A 22 -1.31 -8.44 6.35
CA ARG A 22 -2.50 -8.83 7.10
C ARG A 22 -3.70 -9.07 6.20
N ALA A 23 -4.63 -9.90 6.67
CA ALA A 23 -5.90 -10.18 5.96
C ALA A 23 -6.68 -8.90 5.63
N GLU A 24 -6.72 -7.93 6.56
CA GLU A 24 -7.37 -6.63 6.38
C GLU A 24 -6.72 -5.80 5.27
N ALA A 25 -5.38 -5.75 5.24
CA ALA A 25 -4.61 -5.04 4.22
C ALA A 25 -4.81 -5.68 2.83
N ASN A 26 -4.79 -7.02 2.77
CA ASN A 26 -4.99 -7.76 1.53
C ASN A 26 -6.41 -7.53 0.98
N LYS A 27 -7.43 -7.53 1.85
CA LYS A 27 -8.79 -7.20 1.45
C LYS A 27 -8.88 -5.79 0.87
N TYR A 28 -8.32 -4.80 1.55
CA TYR A 28 -8.28 -3.43 1.09
C TYR A 28 -7.58 -3.27 -0.27
N LEU A 29 -6.38 -3.84 -0.44
CA LEU A 29 -5.67 -3.82 -1.73
C LEU A 29 -6.44 -4.50 -2.84
N THR A 30 -7.10 -5.61 -2.54
CA THR A 30 -7.93 -6.30 -3.53
C THR A 30 -9.07 -5.40 -4.00
N GLU A 31 -9.70 -4.66 -3.08
CA GLU A 31 -10.78 -3.71 -3.43
C GLU A 31 -10.26 -2.47 -4.17
N ALA A 32 -9.09 -1.94 -3.79
CA ALA A 32 -8.47 -0.80 -4.47
C ALA A 32 -7.98 -1.16 -5.88
N LEU A 33 -7.31 -2.31 -6.00
CA LEU A 33 -6.76 -2.82 -7.26
C LEU A 33 -7.82 -3.49 -8.15
N GLN A 34 -9.05 -3.71 -7.66
CA GLN A 34 -10.12 -4.28 -8.50
C GLN A 34 -10.47 -3.37 -9.69
N SER A 35 -10.28 -2.06 -9.51
CA SER A 35 -10.54 -1.04 -10.52
C SER A 35 -9.32 -0.79 -11.42
N VAL A 36 -8.17 -1.39 -11.10
CA VAL A 36 -6.93 -1.29 -11.86
C VAL A 36 -6.89 -2.39 -12.92
N ASN A 37 -6.40 -2.04 -14.11
CA ASN A 37 -6.36 -2.95 -15.24
C ASN A 37 -5.23 -4.00 -15.09
N GLU A 38 -5.38 -5.19 -15.68
CA GLU A 38 -4.42 -6.30 -15.50
C GLU A 38 -2.98 -5.96 -15.93
N LEU A 39 -2.85 -5.09 -16.93
CA LEU A 39 -1.57 -4.61 -17.48
C LEU A 39 -0.83 -3.71 -16.49
N GLU A 40 -1.54 -2.78 -15.87
CA GLU A 40 -0.98 -1.81 -14.92
C GLU A 40 -0.92 -2.39 -13.51
N LEU A 41 -1.65 -3.48 -13.25
CA LEU A 41 -1.77 -4.06 -11.92
C LEU A 41 -0.41 -4.43 -11.32
N GLU A 42 0.47 -5.04 -12.12
CA GLU A 42 1.79 -5.45 -11.64
C GLU A 42 2.66 -4.23 -11.33
N ASP A 43 2.61 -3.20 -12.18
CA ASP A 43 3.33 -1.94 -11.99
C ASP A 43 2.82 -1.18 -10.75
N VAL A 44 1.50 -1.09 -10.57
CA VAL A 44 0.87 -0.46 -9.40
C VAL A 44 1.20 -1.23 -8.12
N ILE A 45 1.21 -2.57 -8.15
CA ILE A 45 1.60 -3.37 -6.97
C ILE A 45 3.05 -3.06 -6.58
N GLU A 46 3.97 -3.06 -7.53
CA GLU A 46 5.38 -2.71 -7.27
C GLU A 46 5.51 -1.28 -6.75
N ASN A 47 4.77 -0.32 -7.31
CA ASN A 47 4.80 1.07 -6.87
C ASN A 47 4.25 1.23 -5.44
N ILE A 48 3.20 0.48 -5.09
CA ILE A 48 2.67 0.43 -3.71
C ILE A 48 3.71 -0.19 -2.77
N ILE A 49 4.39 -1.26 -3.19
CA ILE A 49 5.42 -1.90 -2.35
C ILE A 49 6.58 -0.94 -2.11
N ASP A 50 7.08 -0.26 -3.14
CA ASP A 50 8.12 0.77 -3.01
C ASP A 50 7.67 1.90 -2.07
N ALA A 51 6.43 2.37 -2.19
CA ALA A 51 5.85 3.36 -1.27
C ALA A 51 5.72 2.82 0.17
N VAL A 52 5.39 1.53 0.35
CA VAL A 52 5.36 0.87 1.66
C VAL A 52 6.77 0.75 2.25
N GLU A 53 7.77 0.38 1.47
CA GLU A 53 9.17 0.28 1.93
C GLU A 53 9.78 1.63 2.30
N LYS A 54 9.32 2.70 1.64
CA LYS A 54 9.69 4.09 1.99
C LYS A 54 9.05 4.58 3.29
N GLN A 55 7.96 3.97 3.73
CA GLN A 55 7.34 4.32 5.01
C GLN A 55 8.18 3.81 6.18
N PRO A 56 8.09 4.45 7.37
CA PRO A 56 8.76 3.99 8.57
C PRO A 56 8.08 2.72 9.12
N LEU A 57 8.36 1.57 8.49
CA LEU A 57 7.86 0.27 8.90
C LEU A 57 8.60 -0.20 10.15
N SER A 58 7.87 -0.39 11.23
CA SER A 58 8.42 -0.97 12.47
C SER A 58 8.51 -2.50 12.41
N SER A 59 7.84 -3.14 11.45
CA SER A 59 7.84 -4.59 11.25
C SER A 59 7.57 -4.92 9.79
N ASN A 60 7.99 -6.11 9.35
CA ASN A 60 7.66 -6.65 8.03
C ASN A 60 6.17 -7.05 7.91
N MET A 61 5.40 -6.97 9.00
CA MET A 61 3.96 -7.14 8.99
C MET A 61 3.27 -5.85 8.53
N ILE A 62 2.68 -5.89 7.35
CA ILE A 62 2.00 -4.76 6.73
C ILE A 62 0.53 -4.76 7.13
N GLU A 63 0.14 -3.68 7.82
CA GLU A 63 -1.23 -3.44 8.28
C GLU A 63 -2.01 -2.60 7.27
N ARG A 64 -3.34 -2.55 7.44
CA ARG A 64 -4.20 -1.79 6.54
C ARG A 64 -3.80 -0.32 6.47
N ALA A 65 -3.44 0.32 7.59
CA ALA A 65 -3.08 1.73 7.64
C ALA A 65 -1.86 2.06 6.76
N THR A 66 -0.82 1.23 6.81
CA THR A 66 0.39 1.39 5.98
C THR A 66 0.08 1.30 4.49
N VAL A 67 -0.75 0.33 4.11
CA VAL A 67 -1.18 0.14 2.73
C VAL A 67 -2.09 1.27 2.27
N GLU A 68 -3.00 1.71 3.13
CA GLU A 68 -3.91 2.83 2.84
C GLU A 68 -3.10 4.10 2.56
N ALA A 69 -2.07 4.38 3.36
CA ALA A 69 -1.13 5.47 3.12
C ALA A 69 -0.35 5.31 1.81
N ALA A 70 0.15 4.11 1.50
CA ALA A 70 0.90 3.87 0.25
C ALA A 70 0.01 4.00 -0.99
N VAL A 71 -1.22 3.48 -0.93
CA VAL A 71 -2.21 3.60 -2.00
C VAL A 71 -2.64 5.05 -2.18
N GLN A 72 -2.82 5.79 -1.07
CA GLN A 72 -3.09 7.22 -1.12
C GLN A 72 -1.95 7.98 -1.79
N GLU A 73 -0.68 7.74 -1.44
CA GLU A 73 0.48 8.35 -2.10
C GLU A 73 0.48 8.05 -3.61
N CYS A 74 0.33 6.76 -4.00
CA CYS A 74 0.23 6.36 -5.40
C CYS A 74 -0.95 7.02 -6.15
N SER A 75 -2.07 7.27 -5.45
CA SER A 75 -3.26 7.88 -6.03
C SER A 75 -3.20 9.42 -6.03
N GLN A 76 -2.51 10.04 -5.07
CA GLN A 76 -2.35 11.49 -4.92
C GLN A 76 -1.23 12.04 -5.80
N SER A 77 -0.25 11.23 -6.20
CA SER A 77 0.73 11.63 -7.24
C SER A 77 0.08 12.00 -8.59
N LEU A 78 -1.23 11.81 -8.76
CA LEU A 78 -2.02 12.25 -9.92
C LEU A 78 -2.83 13.55 -9.70
N ASP A 79 -2.95 14.06 -8.48
CA ASP A 79 -3.70 15.28 -8.18
C ASP A 79 -2.90 16.15 -7.20
N GLU A 80 -2.24 17.17 -7.75
CA GLU A 80 -1.51 18.16 -6.96
C GLU A 80 -2.42 18.79 -5.88
N THR A 81 -1.89 18.80 -4.66
CA THR A 81 -2.29 19.62 -3.49
C THR A 81 -3.53 19.20 -2.68
N MET A 82 -3.28 18.79 -1.42
CA MET A 82 -3.84 19.35 -0.16
C MET A 82 -4.16 18.28 0.92
N TYR A 83 -3.61 18.47 2.14
CA TYR A 83 -3.80 17.76 3.43
C TYR A 83 -3.21 16.34 3.51
N GLY A 84 -2.24 16.01 4.38
CA GLY A 84 -2.14 16.30 5.82
C GLY A 84 -2.36 15.00 6.60
N ASP A 85 -1.60 14.79 7.69
CA ASP A 85 -1.58 13.61 8.60
C ASP A 85 -0.86 12.36 8.08
N THR A 86 0.43 12.16 8.38
CA THR A 86 0.77 11.43 9.63
C THR A 86 2.17 11.77 10.17
N ASN A 87 2.96 12.59 9.47
CA ASN A 87 4.32 12.92 9.91
C ASN A 87 4.39 14.09 10.93
N LEU A 88 3.29 14.83 11.14
CA LEU A 88 3.28 15.95 12.10
C LEU A 88 3.16 15.47 13.56
N PHE A 89 2.60 14.29 13.83
CA PHE A 89 2.46 13.78 15.20
C PHE A 89 3.77 13.31 15.84
N LEU A 90 4.83 13.07 15.06
CA LEU A 90 6.14 12.69 15.61
C LEU A 90 6.98 13.89 16.05
N PHE A 91 6.71 15.09 15.54
CA PHE A 91 7.47 16.29 15.90
C PHE A 91 7.01 16.91 17.23
N GLU A 92 5.75 16.73 17.62
CA GLU A 92 5.22 17.24 18.91
C GLU A 92 5.52 16.35 20.13
N ILE A 93 5.93 15.09 19.92
CA ILE A 93 6.29 14.19 21.05
C ILE A 93 7.77 14.34 21.45
N TYR A 94 8.62 14.85 20.55
CA TYR A 94 10.06 15.02 20.77
C TYR A 94 10.52 16.49 20.85
N GLY A 95 9.58 17.45 20.86
CA GLY A 95 9.83 18.90 20.93
C GLY A 95 9.44 19.52 22.27
#